data_AF-A0A1I0VBL9-F1
#
_entry.id   AF-A0A1I0VBL9-F1
#
_cell.length_a   1.000
_cell.length_b   1.000
_cell.length_c   1.000
_cell.angle_alpha   90.00
_cell.angle_beta   90.00
_cell.angle_gamma   90.00
#
_symmetry.space_group_name_H-M   'P 1'
#
loop_
_entity.id
_entity.type
_entity.pdbx_description
1 polymer ?
#
loop_
_entity_poly.entity_id
_entity_poly.type
_entity_poly.pdbx_seq_one_letter_code
_entity_poly.pdbx_strand_id
1 'polypeptide(L)'
;MSRPQPPYSSATWPVAAAMLPFPPSQDASADTWHDQLAEVAAEGFTEVDLTDGWVRAGDLEPGRLAELADVLRSTGLHPEALSAIRRSVIDPEAGEDNLAYSHRTIDAAAELGCSVVSVGLHRPLTEAQRRVLWFWTVDGPRDDDSAETWALAVRRLRELGEHAADAGLALSLEMYEDTLLGSADSAVRLLEDIGHPSVGLNPDLGNLFRLHRDVEVFQEAVARTLPVANYWHVKSYHRDTDPRTGAVVAVPAPMYAGSLDYRSAVRHAVQVGYTGPFCVEHYGGDGLSVAAENRTYLRKLLAVATGEVARAARAGASTAAATAAGASR
;
A
#
# COMPACT_ATOMS: atom_id res chain seq x y z
N MET A 1 24.96 -17.20 10.88
CA MET A 1 24.33 -16.18 11.75
C MET A 1 22.83 -16.41 11.72
N SER A 2 22.16 -16.47 12.88
CA SER A 2 20.70 -16.61 12.91
C SER A 2 20.08 -15.34 12.32
N ARG A 3 19.16 -15.48 11.36
CA ARG A 3 18.39 -14.32 10.88
C ARG A 3 17.61 -13.74 12.07
N PRO A 4 17.60 -12.40 12.26
CA PRO A 4 16.75 -11.79 13.28
C PRO A 4 15.29 -12.18 13.00
N GLN A 5 14.53 -12.45 14.06
CA GLN A 5 13.11 -12.72 13.89
C GLN A 5 12.38 -11.43 13.51
N PRO A 6 11.41 -11.49 12.59
CA PRO A 6 10.59 -10.33 12.28
C PRO A 6 9.82 -9.89 13.53
N PRO A 7 9.50 -8.59 13.66
CA PRO A 7 8.81 -8.04 14.83
C PRO A 7 7.37 -8.55 14.97
N TYR A 8 6.78 -9.06 13.88
CA TYR A 8 5.42 -9.56 13.84
C TYR A 8 5.36 -11.05 13.49
N SER A 9 4.35 -11.72 14.05
CA SER A 9 3.90 -13.03 13.56
C SER A 9 3.02 -12.86 12.32
N SER A 10 2.74 -13.96 11.62
CA SER A 10 1.79 -13.95 10.51
C SER A 10 0.41 -13.47 10.92
N ALA A 11 -0.02 -13.70 12.16
CA ALA A 11 -1.33 -13.27 12.68
C ALA A 11 -1.37 -11.80 13.10
N THR A 12 -0.23 -11.21 13.47
CA THR A 12 -0.15 -9.86 14.07
C THR A 12 0.53 -8.83 13.16
N TRP A 13 1.00 -9.22 11.99
CA TRP A 13 1.54 -8.26 11.00
C TRP A 13 0.43 -7.30 10.57
N PRO A 14 0.61 -5.97 10.57
CA PRO A 14 -0.46 -5.08 10.13
C PRO A 14 -0.84 -5.32 8.66
N VAL A 15 -2.14 -5.54 8.39
CA VAL A 15 -2.68 -5.66 7.03
C VAL A 15 -3.95 -4.83 6.92
N ALA A 16 -3.78 -3.60 6.44
CA ALA A 16 -4.84 -2.62 6.30
C ALA A 16 -5.75 -2.91 5.11
N ALA A 17 -7.05 -2.64 5.26
CA ALA A 17 -7.97 -2.48 4.13
C ALA A 17 -7.90 -1.05 3.59
N ALA A 18 -7.68 -0.87 2.29
CA ALA A 18 -7.88 0.44 1.67
C ALA A 18 -9.38 0.78 1.62
N MET A 19 -9.76 1.99 2.03
CA MET A 19 -11.15 2.47 1.88
C MET A 19 -11.55 2.82 0.45
N LEU A 20 -10.68 2.61 -0.53
CA LEU A 20 -10.93 2.83 -1.96
C LEU A 20 -12.28 2.27 -2.49
N PRO A 21 -12.77 1.07 -2.08
CA PRO A 21 -14.05 0.55 -2.57
C PRO A 21 -15.27 1.36 -2.14
N PHE A 22 -15.15 2.22 -1.12
CA PHE A 22 -16.25 3.00 -0.59
C PHE A 22 -16.42 4.34 -1.33
N PRO A 23 -17.65 4.86 -1.42
CA PRO A 23 -17.89 6.15 -2.05
C PRO A 23 -17.23 7.30 -1.25
N PRO A 24 -16.82 8.38 -1.92
CA PRO A 24 -16.35 9.58 -1.24
C PRO A 24 -17.37 10.05 -0.19
N SER A 25 -16.90 10.25 1.04
CA SER A 25 -17.74 10.45 2.23
C SER A 25 -17.29 11.65 3.08
N GLN A 26 -16.57 12.62 2.49
CA GLN A 26 -16.05 13.80 3.19
C GLN A 26 -17.08 14.49 4.11
N ASP A 27 -18.27 14.76 3.57
CA ASP A 27 -19.33 15.50 4.26
C ASP A 27 -20.41 14.58 4.85
N ALA A 28 -20.17 13.26 4.86
CA ALA A 28 -21.12 12.29 5.38
C ALA A 28 -21.21 12.33 6.91
N SER A 29 -22.33 11.86 7.48
CA SER A 29 -22.50 11.81 8.93
C SER A 29 -21.54 10.80 9.58
N ALA A 30 -21.29 10.95 10.89
CA ALA A 30 -20.52 9.96 11.65
C ALA A 30 -21.13 8.56 11.60
N ASP A 31 -22.47 8.44 11.57
CA ASP A 31 -23.17 7.16 11.40
C ASP A 31 -22.85 6.52 10.04
N THR A 32 -22.76 7.32 8.98
CA THR A 32 -22.35 6.82 7.65
C THR A 32 -20.92 6.31 7.64
N TRP A 33 -20.00 7.04 8.28
CA TRP A 33 -18.62 6.58 8.43
C TRP A 33 -18.55 5.29 9.25
N HIS A 34 -19.35 5.20 10.32
CA HIS A 34 -19.44 4.02 11.16
C HIS A 34 -19.91 2.81 10.37
N ASP A 35 -21.00 2.92 9.61
CA ASP A 35 -21.54 1.80 8.85
C ASP A 35 -20.53 1.27 7.83
N GLN A 36 -19.84 2.17 7.11
CA GLN A 36 -18.81 1.80 6.13
C GLN A 36 -17.60 1.11 6.80
N LEU A 37 -17.10 1.66 7.91
CA LEU A 37 -16.01 1.06 8.67
C LEU A 37 -16.43 -0.26 9.36
N ALA A 38 -17.70 -0.41 9.72
CA ALA A 38 -18.25 -1.64 10.28
C ALA A 38 -18.28 -2.76 9.23
N GLU A 39 -18.51 -2.45 7.94
CA GLU A 39 -18.36 -3.43 6.85
C GLU A 39 -16.91 -3.94 6.75
N VAL A 40 -15.92 -3.05 6.87
CA VAL A 40 -14.49 -3.41 6.89
C VAL A 40 -14.17 -4.32 8.09
N ALA A 41 -14.64 -3.96 9.28
CA ALA A 41 -14.46 -4.77 10.49
C ALA A 41 -15.16 -6.15 10.36
N ALA A 42 -16.34 -6.20 9.74
CA ALA A 42 -17.09 -7.44 9.52
C ALA A 42 -16.36 -8.43 8.61
N GLU A 43 -15.56 -7.94 7.67
CA GLU A 43 -14.67 -8.75 6.83
C GLU A 43 -13.43 -9.24 7.59
N GLY A 44 -13.28 -8.88 8.87
CA GLY A 44 -12.24 -9.37 9.78
C GLY A 44 -10.94 -8.58 9.72
N PHE A 45 -10.98 -7.34 9.24
CA PHE A 45 -9.85 -6.42 9.34
C PHE A 45 -9.74 -5.84 10.75
N THR A 46 -8.50 -5.57 11.16
CA THR A 46 -8.17 -4.82 12.38
C THR A 46 -7.48 -3.51 12.06
N GLU A 47 -6.91 -3.37 10.86
CA GLU A 47 -6.27 -2.17 10.37
C GLU A 47 -6.99 -1.61 9.14
N VAL A 48 -6.94 -0.29 8.95
CA VAL A 48 -7.51 0.42 7.80
C VAL A 48 -6.53 1.47 7.27
N ASP A 49 -6.48 1.63 5.95
CA ASP A 49 -5.91 2.81 5.28
C ASP A 49 -7.08 3.67 4.83
N LEU A 50 -7.20 4.85 5.43
CA LEU A 50 -8.39 5.69 5.25
C LEU A 50 -8.50 6.21 3.82
N THR A 51 -7.39 6.40 3.09
CA THR A 51 -7.31 7.01 1.75
C THR A 51 -8.07 8.34 1.59
N ASP A 52 -7.46 9.33 0.96
CA ASP A 52 -8.13 10.63 0.77
C ASP A 52 -9.22 10.64 -0.33
N GLY A 53 -9.39 9.52 -1.03
CA GLY A 53 -10.54 9.25 -1.89
C GLY A 53 -11.84 8.99 -1.14
N TRP A 54 -11.76 8.48 0.11
CA TRP A 54 -12.92 8.28 0.99
C TRP A 54 -13.17 9.53 1.83
N VAL A 55 -12.22 9.87 2.71
CA VAL A 55 -12.27 11.07 3.56
C VAL A 55 -10.89 11.74 3.55
N ARG A 56 -10.86 13.01 3.15
CA ARG A 56 -9.70 13.90 3.23
C ARG A 56 -9.52 14.36 4.67
N ALA A 57 -8.90 13.52 5.49
CA ALA A 57 -8.71 13.79 6.92
C ALA A 57 -7.95 15.11 7.17
N GLY A 58 -6.97 15.46 6.31
CA GLY A 58 -6.23 16.72 6.39
C GLY A 58 -7.05 17.99 6.08
N ASP A 59 -8.31 17.84 5.62
CA ASP A 59 -9.25 18.94 5.42
C ASP A 59 -10.42 18.93 6.43
N LEU A 60 -10.43 17.99 7.38
CA LEU A 60 -11.45 17.97 8.43
C LEU A 60 -11.15 19.04 9.48
N GLU A 61 -12.20 19.76 9.89
CA GLU A 61 -12.15 20.59 11.09
C GLU A 61 -11.88 19.72 12.33
N PRO A 62 -11.22 20.25 13.38
CA PRO A 62 -10.81 19.45 14.55
C PRO A 62 -11.94 18.62 15.19
N GLY A 63 -13.15 19.18 15.28
CA GLY A 63 -14.31 18.46 15.81
C GLY A 63 -14.71 17.26 14.95
N ARG A 64 -14.60 17.37 13.63
CA ARG A 64 -14.92 16.29 12.68
C ARG A 64 -13.84 15.23 12.65
N LEU A 65 -12.57 15.61 12.84
CA LEU A 65 -11.47 14.67 13.00
C LEU A 65 -11.61 13.85 14.29
N ALA A 66 -12.01 14.50 15.39
CA ALA A 66 -12.32 13.81 16.65
C ALA A 66 -13.50 12.82 16.50
N GLU A 67 -14.57 13.22 15.79
CA GLU A 67 -15.69 12.32 15.46
C GLU A 67 -15.23 11.11 14.64
N LEU A 68 -14.37 11.30 13.63
CA LEU A 68 -13.78 10.19 12.86
C LEU A 68 -12.96 9.26 13.77
N ALA A 69 -12.19 9.81 14.70
CA ALA A 69 -11.42 9.04 15.67
C ALA A 69 -12.33 8.22 16.61
N ASP A 70 -13.46 8.78 17.05
CA ASP A 70 -14.48 8.07 17.85
C ASP A 70 -15.10 6.91 17.06
N VAL A 71 -15.43 7.15 15.78
CA VAL A 71 -15.96 6.11 14.90
C VAL A 71 -14.97 4.95 14.75
N LEU A 72 -13.69 5.22 14.45
CA LEU A 72 -12.64 4.21 14.34
C LEU A 72 -12.51 3.38 15.63
N ARG A 73 -12.51 4.03 16.80
CA ARG A 73 -12.50 3.35 18.10
C ARG A 73 -13.73 2.45 18.28
N SER A 74 -14.91 2.91 17.88
CA SER A 74 -16.17 2.18 18.06
C SER A 74 -16.29 0.94 17.17
N THR A 75 -15.68 0.96 15.98
CA THR A 75 -15.62 -0.21 15.08
C THR A 75 -14.45 -1.15 15.40
N GLY A 76 -13.52 -0.71 16.25
CA GLY A 76 -12.34 -1.47 16.66
C GLY A 76 -11.23 -1.51 15.61
N LEU A 77 -11.29 -0.64 14.60
CA LEU A 77 -10.27 -0.52 13.56
C LEU A 77 -9.17 0.46 14.00
N HIS A 78 -7.93 0.04 13.82
CA HIS A 78 -6.76 0.91 13.91
C HIS A 78 -6.50 1.59 12.55
N PRO A 79 -6.45 2.93 12.47
CA PRO A 79 -6.01 3.60 11.25
C PRO A 79 -4.50 3.41 11.11
N GLU A 80 -4.05 2.43 10.34
CA GLU A 80 -2.62 2.16 10.17
C GLU A 80 -1.97 3.23 9.29
N ALA A 81 -2.67 3.66 8.24
CA ALA A 81 -2.16 4.61 7.28
C ALA A 81 -3.20 5.64 6.83
N LEU A 82 -2.68 6.77 6.34
CA LEU A 82 -3.44 7.73 5.55
C LEU A 82 -2.75 7.93 4.19
N SER A 83 -3.33 7.38 3.13
CA SER A 83 -2.82 7.57 1.77
C SER A 83 -3.44 8.80 1.08
N ALA A 84 -2.62 9.80 0.77
CA ALA A 84 -3.00 10.94 -0.07
C ALA A 84 -2.73 10.62 -1.54
N ILE A 85 -3.79 10.31 -2.29
CA ILE A 85 -3.71 9.91 -3.70
C ILE A 85 -4.12 11.06 -4.62
N ARG A 86 -3.55 11.11 -5.82
CA ARG A 86 -3.86 12.13 -6.83
C ARG A 86 -3.58 13.58 -6.38
N ARG A 87 -2.70 13.75 -5.39
CA ARG A 87 -2.28 15.03 -4.78
C ARG A 87 -0.79 15.27 -4.95
N SER A 88 -0.30 15.17 -6.17
CA SER A 88 1.12 15.34 -6.47
C SER A 88 1.63 16.69 -5.98
N VAL A 89 2.64 16.66 -5.09
CA VAL A 89 3.31 17.86 -4.59
C VAL A 89 4.17 18.53 -5.64
N ILE A 90 4.33 17.95 -6.83
CA ILE A 90 5.00 18.57 -7.98
C ILE A 90 4.02 18.87 -9.13
N ASP A 91 2.71 18.81 -8.86
CA ASP A 91 1.72 19.21 -9.85
C ASP A 91 2.02 20.65 -10.33
N PRO A 92 2.08 20.89 -11.65
CA PRO A 92 2.45 22.21 -12.18
C PRO A 92 1.41 23.30 -11.89
N GLU A 93 0.16 22.92 -11.62
CA GLU A 93 -0.94 23.85 -11.32
C GLU A 93 -1.22 23.91 -9.82
N ALA A 94 -1.28 22.75 -9.16
CA ALA A 94 -1.75 22.61 -7.78
C ALA A 94 -0.66 22.20 -6.77
N GLY A 95 0.61 22.17 -7.16
CA GLY A 95 1.69 21.57 -6.36
C GLY A 95 1.88 22.22 -4.98
N GLU A 96 1.73 23.54 -4.86
CA GLU A 96 1.80 24.25 -3.57
C GLU A 96 0.60 23.90 -2.66
N ASP A 97 -0.62 23.90 -3.21
CA ASP A 97 -1.82 23.54 -2.46
C ASP A 97 -1.79 22.07 -2.02
N ASN A 98 -1.28 21.18 -2.88
CA ASN A 98 -1.09 19.76 -2.59
C ASN A 98 -0.01 19.54 -1.52
N LEU A 99 1.07 20.33 -1.54
CA LEU A 99 2.09 20.29 -0.48
C LEU A 99 1.49 20.73 0.86
N ALA A 100 0.78 21.86 0.89
CA ALA A 100 0.09 22.33 2.09
C ALA A 100 -0.94 21.31 2.62
N TYR A 101 -1.68 20.66 1.73
CA TYR A 101 -2.60 19.57 2.09
C TYR A 101 -1.87 18.34 2.64
N SER A 102 -0.70 18.00 2.09
CA SER A 102 0.11 16.88 2.56
C SER A 102 0.66 17.13 3.97
N HIS A 103 1.01 18.37 4.33
CA HIS A 103 1.34 18.72 5.72
C HIS A 103 0.15 18.53 6.67
N ARG A 104 -1.04 19.05 6.31
CA ARG A 104 -2.25 18.84 7.14
C ARG A 104 -2.65 17.36 7.26
N THR A 105 -2.39 16.59 6.22
CA THR A 105 -2.56 15.14 6.18
C THR A 105 -1.64 14.45 7.18
N ILE A 106 -0.39 14.87 7.31
CA ILE A 106 0.55 14.39 8.34
C ILE A 106 0.03 14.72 9.75
N ASP A 107 -0.43 15.95 9.98
CA ASP A 107 -0.99 16.36 11.27
C ASP A 107 -2.22 15.51 11.65
N ALA A 108 -3.15 15.34 10.71
CA ALA A 108 -4.35 14.54 10.92
C ALA A 108 -4.02 13.06 11.15
N ALA A 109 -3.06 12.50 10.42
CA ALA A 109 -2.60 11.13 10.61
C ALA A 109 -1.97 10.94 12.00
N ALA A 110 -1.20 11.90 12.49
CA ALA A 110 -0.62 11.86 13.82
C ALA A 110 -1.70 11.92 14.91
N GLU A 111 -2.71 12.78 14.75
CA GLU A 111 -3.85 12.88 15.69
C GLU A 111 -4.71 11.61 15.72
N LEU A 112 -4.91 10.98 14.56
CA LEU A 112 -5.63 9.70 14.44
C LEU A 112 -4.82 8.50 14.96
N GLY A 113 -3.51 8.66 15.15
CA GLY A 113 -2.61 7.62 15.61
C GLY A 113 -2.14 6.66 14.52
N CYS A 114 -2.05 7.12 13.27
CA CYS A 114 -1.45 6.35 12.18
C CYS A 114 0.03 6.07 12.43
N SER A 115 0.59 5.10 11.71
CA SER A 115 2.03 4.84 11.66
C SER A 115 2.68 5.36 10.37
N VAL A 116 1.91 5.43 9.28
CA VAL A 116 2.37 5.80 7.94
C VAL A 116 1.47 6.85 7.28
N VAL A 117 2.07 7.80 6.59
CA VAL A 117 1.42 8.59 5.55
C VAL A 117 2.00 8.18 4.20
N SER A 118 1.16 7.75 3.26
CA SER A 118 1.58 7.43 1.90
C SER A 118 1.24 8.59 0.97
N VAL A 119 2.19 9.02 0.15
CA VAL A 119 1.98 10.06 -0.88
C VAL A 119 2.45 9.54 -2.23
N GLY A 120 1.76 9.92 -3.30
CA GLY A 120 2.16 9.64 -4.67
C GLY A 120 2.39 10.92 -5.47
N LEU A 121 3.05 10.77 -6.63
CA LEU A 121 3.22 11.87 -7.59
C LEU A 121 2.18 11.86 -8.72
N HIS A 122 1.25 10.89 -8.67
CA HIS A 122 0.19 10.79 -9.65
C HIS A 122 -0.84 11.90 -9.45
N ARG A 123 -1.47 12.32 -10.55
CA ARG A 123 -2.37 13.49 -10.62
C ARG A 123 -3.83 13.08 -10.79
N PRO A 124 -4.78 14.03 -10.67
CA PRO A 124 -6.19 13.76 -10.95
C PRO A 124 -6.36 13.14 -12.35
N LEU A 125 -7.29 12.20 -12.47
CA LEU A 125 -7.60 11.58 -13.75
C LEU A 125 -8.01 12.64 -14.78
N THR A 126 -7.66 12.44 -16.04
CA THR A 126 -8.19 13.27 -17.14
C THR A 126 -9.66 12.94 -17.41
N GLU A 127 -10.32 13.78 -18.22
CA GLU A 127 -11.67 13.47 -18.67
C GLU A 127 -11.72 12.17 -19.51
N ALA A 128 -10.71 11.94 -20.35
CA ALA A 128 -10.62 10.72 -21.16
C ALA A 128 -10.50 9.47 -20.27
N GLN A 129 -9.64 9.53 -19.24
CA GLN A 129 -9.48 8.46 -18.26
C GLN A 129 -10.77 8.14 -17.49
N ARG A 130 -11.57 9.17 -17.15
CA ARG A 130 -12.88 8.98 -16.49
C ARG A 130 -13.95 8.37 -17.40
N ARG A 131 -13.79 8.43 -18.73
CA ARG A 131 -14.77 7.93 -19.71
C ARG A 131 -14.58 6.46 -20.08
N VAL A 132 -13.47 5.85 -19.73
CA VAL A 132 -13.18 4.43 -19.98
C VAL A 132 -13.36 3.60 -18.71
N LEU A 133 -13.59 2.29 -18.87
CA LEU A 133 -13.78 1.39 -17.73
C LEU A 133 -12.56 1.39 -16.80
N TRP A 134 -11.37 1.30 -17.39
CA TRP A 134 -10.10 1.26 -16.68
C TRP A 134 -9.26 2.45 -17.09
N PHE A 135 -9.06 3.39 -16.16
CA PHE A 135 -8.37 4.66 -16.45
C PHE A 135 -6.93 4.48 -16.96
N TRP A 136 -6.30 3.32 -16.72
CA TRP A 136 -4.96 2.99 -17.20
C TRP A 136 -4.92 2.49 -18.65
N THR A 137 -6.06 2.44 -19.34
CA THR A 137 -6.14 2.00 -20.74
C THR A 137 -6.05 3.15 -21.76
N VAL A 138 -5.93 4.38 -21.26
CA VAL A 138 -5.73 5.60 -22.06
C VAL A 138 -4.71 6.50 -21.36
N ASP A 139 -4.10 7.40 -22.12
CA ASP A 139 -3.07 8.30 -21.60
C ASP A 139 -3.60 9.23 -20.49
N GLY A 140 -2.75 9.43 -19.48
CA GLY A 140 -2.97 10.33 -18.36
C GLY A 140 -1.87 11.39 -18.25
N PRO A 141 -1.84 12.13 -17.13
CA PRO A 141 -0.76 13.07 -16.83
C PRO A 141 0.58 12.35 -16.71
N ARG A 142 1.65 12.94 -17.25
CA ARG A 142 3.02 12.44 -17.19
C ARG A 142 3.95 13.49 -16.61
N ASP A 143 4.78 13.10 -15.65
CA ASP A 143 5.79 14.01 -15.10
C ASP A 143 6.91 14.20 -16.12
N ASP A 144 7.44 15.42 -16.22
CA ASP A 144 8.67 15.64 -16.97
C ASP A 144 9.88 15.21 -16.13
N ASP A 145 10.91 14.70 -16.80
CA ASP A 145 12.13 14.19 -16.18
C ASP A 145 13.25 15.26 -16.12
N SER A 146 12.88 16.55 -16.19
CA SER A 146 13.85 17.63 -16.12
C SER A 146 14.56 17.66 -14.76
N ALA A 147 15.77 18.20 -14.75
CA ALA A 147 16.52 18.41 -13.51
C ALA A 147 15.78 19.34 -12.52
N GLU A 148 14.94 20.26 -13.04
CA GLU A 148 14.15 21.17 -12.21
C GLU A 148 13.02 20.44 -11.49
N THR A 149 12.21 19.66 -12.23
CA THR A 149 11.12 18.85 -11.67
C THR A 149 11.65 17.80 -10.70
N TRP A 150 12.79 17.15 -11.03
CA TRP A 150 13.47 16.24 -10.11
C TRP A 150 13.90 16.93 -8.81
N ALA A 151 14.59 18.08 -8.91
CA ALA A 151 15.02 18.83 -7.73
C ALA A 151 13.83 19.34 -6.90
N LEU A 152 12.71 19.68 -7.54
CA LEU A 152 11.48 20.07 -6.85
C LEU A 152 10.90 18.89 -6.06
N ALA A 153 10.82 17.70 -6.66
CA ALA A 153 10.34 16.49 -6.00
C ALA A 153 11.19 16.14 -4.79
N VAL A 154 12.53 16.13 -4.94
CA VAL A 154 13.47 15.86 -3.84
C VAL A 154 13.25 16.83 -2.68
N ARG A 155 13.18 18.14 -2.96
CA ARG A 155 12.99 19.15 -1.90
C ARG A 155 11.68 18.97 -1.16
N ARG A 156 10.55 18.89 -1.87
CA ARG A 156 9.21 18.84 -1.25
C ARG A 156 8.95 17.52 -0.53
N LEU A 157 9.39 16.39 -1.08
CA LEU A 157 9.24 15.09 -0.42
C LEU A 157 10.16 14.96 0.80
N ARG A 158 11.35 15.59 0.77
CA ARG A 158 12.21 15.68 1.95
C ARG A 158 11.58 16.54 3.05
N GLU A 159 11.01 17.69 2.70
CA GLU A 159 10.28 18.56 3.64
C GLU A 159 9.12 17.81 4.32
N LEU A 160 8.33 17.05 3.56
CA LEU A 160 7.30 16.18 4.12
C LEU A 160 7.87 15.06 4.99
N GLY A 161 9.02 14.50 4.62
CA GLY A 161 9.71 13.47 5.40
C GLY A 161 10.19 13.99 6.75
N GLU A 162 10.71 15.22 6.78
CA GLU A 162 11.10 15.94 8.01
C GLU A 162 9.87 16.17 8.90
N HIS A 163 8.77 16.66 8.34
CA HIS A 163 7.53 16.85 9.09
C HIS A 163 6.95 15.54 9.64
N ALA A 164 6.91 14.48 8.82
CA ALA A 164 6.45 13.17 9.26
C ALA A 164 7.31 12.63 10.42
N ALA A 165 8.62 12.81 10.37
CA ALA A 165 9.52 12.39 11.45
C ALA A 165 9.27 13.15 12.75
N ASP A 166 9.08 14.47 12.68
CA ASP A 166 8.76 15.31 13.83
C ASP A 166 7.41 14.91 14.46
N ALA A 167 6.46 14.47 13.63
CA ALA A 167 5.16 13.95 14.06
C ALA A 167 5.19 12.47 14.54
N GLY A 168 6.34 11.79 14.48
CA GLY A 168 6.49 10.39 14.88
C GLY A 168 5.94 9.37 13.86
N LEU A 169 5.79 9.78 12.61
CA LEU A 169 5.26 8.99 11.48
C LEU A 169 6.38 8.62 10.50
N ALA A 170 6.12 7.62 9.67
CA ALA A 170 6.88 7.36 8.45
C ALA A 170 6.17 7.97 7.22
N LEU A 171 6.95 8.52 6.29
CA LEU A 171 6.44 8.91 4.97
C LEU A 171 6.75 7.80 3.97
N SER A 172 5.77 7.37 3.19
CA SER A 172 5.95 6.38 2.13
C SER A 172 5.64 6.95 0.76
N LEU A 173 6.47 6.60 -0.24
CA LEU A 173 6.34 7.09 -1.61
C LEU A 173 5.72 6.02 -2.51
N GLU A 174 4.46 6.23 -2.91
CA GLU A 174 3.71 5.28 -3.74
C GLU A 174 4.20 5.28 -5.19
N MET A 175 4.63 4.11 -5.65
CA MET A 175 4.99 3.87 -7.04
C MET A 175 3.74 3.86 -7.94
N TYR A 176 3.76 4.70 -8.98
CA TYR A 176 2.65 4.87 -9.91
C TYR A 176 3.13 5.22 -11.32
N GLU A 177 2.43 4.72 -12.34
CA GLU A 177 2.80 4.89 -13.74
C GLU A 177 2.96 6.35 -14.18
N ASP A 178 3.89 6.60 -15.11
CA ASP A 178 4.09 7.91 -15.75
C ASP A 178 4.51 9.05 -14.80
N THR A 179 4.90 8.73 -13.56
CA THR A 179 5.48 9.65 -12.59
C THR A 179 6.99 9.46 -12.45
N LEU A 180 7.67 10.33 -11.70
CA LEU A 180 9.07 10.09 -11.28
C LEU A 180 9.25 8.81 -10.42
N LEU A 181 8.17 8.26 -9.88
CA LEU A 181 8.11 6.99 -9.14
C LEU A 181 7.63 5.82 -10.03
N GLY A 182 7.61 5.99 -11.36
CA GLY A 182 7.03 5.04 -12.32
C GLY A 182 7.91 3.86 -12.73
N SER A 183 9.10 3.71 -12.14
CA SER A 183 9.97 2.53 -12.30
C SER A 183 10.74 2.26 -11.02
N ALA A 184 11.16 1.01 -10.82
CA ALA A 184 11.93 0.61 -9.64
C ALA A 184 13.24 1.40 -9.51
N ASP A 185 13.98 1.58 -10.61
CA ASP A 185 15.24 2.33 -10.60
C ASP A 185 15.05 3.82 -10.29
N SER A 186 14.04 4.45 -10.89
CA SER A 186 13.76 5.88 -10.64
C SER A 186 13.30 6.10 -9.20
N ALA A 187 12.44 5.21 -8.67
CA ALA A 187 11.95 5.31 -7.30
C ALA A 187 13.07 5.16 -6.26
N VAL A 188 13.97 4.18 -6.44
CA VAL A 188 15.13 4.02 -5.55
C VAL A 188 16.07 5.22 -5.63
N ARG A 189 16.36 5.74 -6.84
CA ARG A 189 17.20 6.93 -7.00
C ARG A 189 16.58 8.16 -6.33
N LEU A 190 15.27 8.35 -6.48
CA LEU A 190 14.58 9.49 -5.85
C LEU A 190 14.66 9.42 -4.32
N LEU A 191 14.51 8.22 -3.76
CA LEU A 191 14.66 8.01 -2.31
C LEU A 191 16.09 8.29 -1.84
N GLU A 192 17.10 7.83 -2.57
CA GLU A 192 18.52 8.09 -2.29
C GLU A 192 18.82 9.60 -2.27
N ASP A 193 18.31 10.35 -3.26
CA ASP A 193 18.48 11.80 -3.36
C ASP A 193 17.71 12.58 -2.27
N ILE A 194 16.54 12.09 -1.84
CA ILE A 194 15.81 12.62 -0.68
C ILE A 194 16.65 12.44 0.59
N GLY A 195 17.23 11.25 0.78
CA GLY A 195 18.23 10.99 1.82
C GLY A 195 17.72 11.22 3.24
N HIS A 196 16.46 10.87 3.54
CA HIS A 196 15.83 11.08 4.84
C HIS A 196 15.34 9.74 5.45
N PRO A 197 15.68 9.40 6.71
CA PRO A 197 15.44 8.08 7.28
C PRO A 197 13.97 7.74 7.58
N SER A 198 13.08 8.73 7.69
CA SER A 198 11.64 8.50 7.84
C SER A 198 10.93 8.26 6.50
N VAL A 199 11.63 8.47 5.38
CA VAL A 199 11.07 8.29 4.03
C VAL A 199 11.44 6.91 3.53
N GLY A 200 10.48 6.20 2.94
CA GLY A 200 10.67 4.91 2.29
C GLY A 200 9.73 4.74 1.12
N LEU A 201 9.81 3.60 0.43
CA LEU A 201 8.93 3.31 -0.69
C LEU A 201 7.66 2.56 -0.26
N ASN A 202 6.57 2.86 -0.98
CA ASN A 202 5.39 2.02 -1.13
C ASN A 202 5.43 1.42 -2.56
N PRO A 203 6.01 0.20 -2.73
CA PRO A 203 6.23 -0.39 -4.04
C PRO A 203 4.96 -1.06 -4.56
N ASP A 204 4.00 -0.24 -4.94
CA ASP A 204 2.73 -0.65 -5.52
C ASP A 204 2.88 -1.07 -6.98
N LEU A 205 3.57 -2.19 -7.18
CA LEU A 205 3.91 -2.70 -8.50
C LEU A 205 2.68 -3.18 -9.29
N GLY A 206 1.52 -3.33 -8.63
CA GLY A 206 0.25 -3.58 -9.31
C GLY A 206 -0.14 -2.43 -10.24
N ASN A 207 0.19 -1.18 -9.88
CA ASN A 207 -0.02 -0.01 -10.74
C ASN A 207 0.77 -0.12 -12.05
N LEU A 208 2.02 -0.59 -11.99
CA LEU A 208 2.85 -0.79 -13.18
C LEU A 208 2.42 -2.03 -13.97
N PHE A 209 2.07 -3.12 -13.27
CA PHE A 209 1.76 -4.40 -13.90
C PHE A 209 0.47 -4.40 -14.74
N ARG A 210 -0.47 -3.48 -14.49
CA ARG A 210 -1.74 -3.40 -15.24
C ARG A 210 -1.62 -2.70 -16.60
N LEU A 211 -0.49 -2.07 -16.91
CA LEU A 211 -0.38 -1.19 -18.08
C LEU A 211 -0.31 -1.97 -19.40
N HIS A 212 -0.99 -1.50 -20.43
CA HIS A 212 -1.00 -2.15 -21.75
C HIS A 212 0.24 -1.79 -22.60
N ARG A 213 1.43 -1.95 -22.00
CA ARG A 213 2.77 -1.71 -22.57
C ARG A 213 3.79 -2.64 -21.93
N ASP A 214 5.04 -2.63 -22.38
CA ASP A 214 6.13 -3.34 -21.71
C ASP A 214 6.35 -2.77 -20.30
N VAL A 215 6.55 -3.66 -19.33
CA VAL A 215 6.69 -3.34 -17.90
C VAL A 215 7.87 -4.11 -17.32
N GLU A 216 8.43 -3.60 -16.22
CA GLU A 216 9.50 -4.29 -15.49
C GLU A 216 9.05 -5.68 -15.03
N VAL A 217 10.02 -6.62 -14.97
CA VAL A 217 9.76 -7.94 -14.39
C VAL A 217 9.45 -7.77 -12.91
N PHE A 218 8.27 -8.21 -12.49
CA PHE A 218 7.77 -8.00 -11.12
C PHE A 218 8.77 -8.39 -10.04
N GLN A 219 9.41 -9.55 -10.17
CA GLN A 219 10.38 -10.05 -9.18
C GLN A 219 11.65 -9.22 -9.13
N GLU A 220 12.08 -8.62 -10.25
CA GLU A 220 13.24 -7.72 -10.30
C GLU A 220 12.89 -6.38 -9.64
N ALA A 221 11.72 -5.82 -9.97
CA ALA A 221 11.21 -4.62 -9.31
C ALA A 221 11.02 -4.82 -7.80
N VAL A 222 10.51 -5.98 -7.37
CA VAL A 222 10.44 -6.36 -5.95
C VAL A 222 11.83 -6.38 -5.32
N ALA A 223 12.79 -7.07 -5.93
CA ALA A 223 14.15 -7.19 -5.38
C ALA A 223 14.85 -5.83 -5.26
N ARG A 224 14.53 -4.90 -6.16
CA ARG A 224 15.08 -3.56 -6.19
C ARG A 224 14.50 -2.64 -5.12
N THR A 225 13.19 -2.72 -4.86
CA THR A 225 12.46 -1.72 -4.07
C THR A 225 12.22 -2.13 -2.62
N LEU A 226 12.03 -3.42 -2.33
CA LEU A 226 11.71 -3.89 -0.99
C LEU A 226 12.77 -3.64 0.10
N PRO A 227 14.09 -3.59 -0.21
CA PRO A 227 15.09 -3.24 0.80
C PRO A 227 14.93 -1.84 1.39
N VAL A 228 14.20 -0.95 0.70
CA VAL A 228 13.98 0.44 1.11
C VAL A 228 12.50 0.78 1.28
N ALA A 229 11.62 -0.25 1.31
CA ALA A 229 10.19 -0.07 1.50
C ALA A 229 9.83 -0.01 2.98
N ASN A 230 8.91 0.90 3.34
CA ASN A 230 8.39 1.06 4.71
C ASN A 230 6.87 0.87 4.79
N TYR A 231 6.19 0.71 3.66
CA TYR A 231 4.76 0.41 3.52
C TYR A 231 4.54 -0.34 2.21
N TRP A 232 3.46 -1.09 2.06
CA TRP A 232 3.25 -1.83 0.81
C TRP A 232 1.78 -2.03 0.45
N HIS A 233 1.30 -1.25 -0.50
CA HIS A 233 0.08 -1.51 -1.25
C HIS A 233 0.27 -2.74 -2.14
N VAL A 234 -0.62 -3.72 -1.99
CA VAL A 234 -0.56 -4.97 -2.72
C VAL A 234 -1.90 -5.30 -3.36
N LYS A 235 -1.83 -5.61 -4.66
CA LYS A 235 -2.98 -5.95 -5.51
C LYS A 235 -2.50 -6.73 -6.72
N SER A 236 -3.39 -7.44 -7.41
CA SER A 236 -3.00 -8.23 -8.56
C SER A 236 -3.95 -8.09 -9.74
N TYR A 237 -3.47 -8.56 -10.88
CA TYR A 237 -4.18 -8.54 -12.16
C TYR A 237 -3.91 -9.86 -12.88
N HIS A 238 -4.89 -10.33 -13.63
CA HIS A 238 -4.60 -11.20 -14.76
C HIS A 238 -3.96 -10.34 -15.84
N ARG A 239 -2.86 -10.81 -16.42
CA ARG A 239 -2.18 -10.14 -17.52
C ARG A 239 -1.76 -11.17 -18.57
N ASP A 240 -2.02 -10.85 -19.83
CA ASP A 240 -1.58 -11.64 -20.98
C ASP A 240 -1.20 -10.73 -22.16
N THR A 241 -0.36 -11.24 -23.05
CA THR A 241 0.09 -10.56 -24.27
C THR A 241 -0.10 -11.49 -25.47
N ASP A 242 -0.89 -11.09 -26.46
CA ASP A 242 -1.02 -11.85 -27.71
C ASP A 242 0.26 -11.69 -28.56
N PRO A 243 1.06 -12.76 -28.75
CA PRO A 243 2.34 -12.65 -29.44
C PRO A 243 2.21 -12.32 -30.94
N ARG A 244 1.01 -12.44 -31.53
CA ARG A 244 0.79 -12.15 -32.96
C ARG A 244 0.48 -10.69 -33.22
N THR A 245 -0.18 -10.02 -32.26
CA THR A 245 -0.67 -8.65 -32.40
C THR A 245 0.06 -7.67 -31.48
N GLY A 246 0.73 -8.16 -30.44
CA GLY A 246 1.30 -7.35 -29.37
C GLY A 246 0.25 -6.77 -28.42
N ALA A 247 -1.03 -7.15 -28.57
CA ALA A 247 -2.09 -6.65 -27.70
C ALA A 247 -1.91 -7.19 -26.27
N VAL A 248 -1.86 -6.27 -25.31
CA VAL A 248 -1.83 -6.58 -23.88
C VAL A 248 -3.22 -6.42 -23.31
N VAL A 249 -3.64 -7.37 -22.47
CA VAL A 249 -4.85 -7.26 -21.66
C VAL A 249 -4.47 -7.44 -20.20
N ALA A 250 -4.91 -6.51 -19.36
CA ALA A 250 -4.86 -6.67 -17.92
C ALA A 250 -6.21 -6.36 -17.27
N VAL A 251 -6.66 -7.22 -16.35
CA VAL A 251 -7.90 -7.06 -15.60
C VAL A 251 -7.66 -7.37 -14.11
N PRO A 252 -8.30 -6.64 -13.17
CA PRO A 252 -8.10 -6.88 -11.74
C PRO A 252 -8.37 -8.34 -11.35
N ALA A 253 -7.58 -8.86 -10.43
CA ALA A 253 -7.71 -10.22 -9.91
C ALA A 253 -7.37 -10.28 -8.41
N PRO A 254 -7.98 -11.21 -7.65
CA PRO A 254 -7.47 -11.57 -6.33
C PRO A 254 -5.99 -12.00 -6.42
N MET A 255 -5.18 -11.66 -5.42
CA MET A 255 -3.74 -11.93 -5.41
C MET A 255 -3.40 -13.42 -5.53
N TYR A 256 -4.27 -14.30 -5.05
CA TYR A 256 -4.05 -15.74 -5.16
C TYR A 256 -4.28 -16.29 -6.58
N ALA A 257 -4.98 -15.54 -7.45
CA ALA A 257 -5.36 -15.94 -8.81
C ALA A 257 -4.69 -15.09 -9.89
N GLY A 258 -4.16 -13.91 -9.55
CA GLY A 258 -3.47 -13.04 -10.50
C GLY A 258 -2.10 -13.58 -10.95
N SER A 259 -1.50 -12.89 -11.92
CA SER A 259 -0.25 -13.31 -12.56
C SER A 259 1.01 -12.95 -11.75
N LEU A 260 0.88 -12.23 -10.64
CA LEU A 260 2.00 -11.81 -9.79
C LEU A 260 2.32 -12.86 -8.71
N ASP A 261 3.54 -13.39 -8.69
CA ASP A 261 3.99 -14.35 -7.66
C ASP A 261 4.31 -13.66 -6.33
N TYR A 262 3.25 -13.31 -5.60
CA TYR A 262 3.35 -12.74 -4.27
C TYR A 262 3.94 -13.71 -3.23
N ARG A 263 3.87 -15.03 -3.45
CA ARG A 263 4.48 -16.01 -2.53
C ARG A 263 5.99 -15.86 -2.51
N SER A 264 6.62 -15.70 -3.67
CA SER A 264 8.06 -15.43 -3.74
C SER A 264 8.39 -14.01 -3.29
N ALA A 265 7.56 -13.02 -3.64
CA ALA A 265 7.78 -11.62 -3.27
C ALA A 265 7.73 -11.40 -1.74
N VAL A 266 6.69 -11.89 -1.05
CA VAL A 266 6.58 -11.79 0.42
C VAL A 266 7.70 -12.55 1.12
N ARG A 267 8.08 -13.71 0.60
CA ARG A 267 9.25 -14.43 1.13
C ARG A 267 10.51 -13.59 1.00
N HIS A 268 10.75 -12.98 -0.15
CA HIS A 268 11.89 -12.10 -0.37
C HIS A 268 11.87 -10.89 0.57
N ALA A 269 10.73 -10.21 0.69
CA ALA A 269 10.54 -9.07 1.58
C ALA A 269 10.98 -9.37 3.03
N VAL A 270 10.48 -10.48 3.60
CA VAL A 270 10.89 -10.90 4.96
C VAL A 270 12.38 -11.26 5.01
N GLN A 271 12.96 -11.80 3.94
CA GLN A 271 14.39 -12.15 3.89
C GLN A 271 15.31 -10.93 3.86
N VAL A 272 14.89 -9.84 3.23
CA VAL A 272 15.64 -8.57 3.16
C VAL A 272 15.33 -7.63 4.32
N GLY A 273 14.47 -8.03 5.25
CA GLY A 273 14.22 -7.30 6.49
C GLY A 273 13.07 -6.29 6.41
N TYR A 274 12.16 -6.41 5.45
CA TYR A 274 10.93 -5.61 5.42
C TYR A 274 10.10 -5.86 6.68
N THR A 275 9.66 -4.79 7.34
CA THR A 275 8.82 -4.84 8.55
C THR A 275 7.61 -3.90 8.47
N GLY A 276 7.37 -3.26 7.32
CA GLY A 276 6.29 -2.30 7.16
C GLY A 276 4.89 -2.94 7.13
N PRO A 277 3.84 -2.14 7.35
CA PRO A 277 2.46 -2.57 7.16
C PRO A 277 2.16 -2.91 5.70
N PHE A 278 1.29 -3.90 5.47
CA PHE A 278 0.68 -4.13 4.16
C PHE A 278 -0.65 -3.37 4.07
N CYS A 279 -1.04 -3.01 2.85
CA CYS A 279 -2.39 -2.55 2.52
C CYS A 279 -2.90 -3.33 1.33
N VAL A 280 -4.07 -3.95 1.49
CA VAL A 280 -4.74 -4.64 0.39
C VAL A 280 -5.69 -3.68 -0.30
N GLU A 281 -5.42 -3.44 -1.59
CA GLU A 281 -6.21 -2.55 -2.45
C GLU A 281 -6.78 -3.34 -3.63
N HIS A 282 -7.93 -2.92 -4.16
CA HIS A 282 -8.50 -3.52 -5.36
C HIS A 282 -9.37 -2.51 -6.13
N TYR A 283 -9.11 -2.35 -7.43
CA TYR A 283 -9.93 -1.50 -8.30
C TYR A 283 -11.09 -2.28 -8.92
N GLY A 284 -12.30 -1.76 -8.74
CA GLY A 284 -13.52 -2.25 -9.37
C GLY A 284 -14.07 -3.54 -8.74
N GLY A 285 -15.24 -3.97 -9.21
CA GLY A 285 -15.95 -5.13 -8.66
C GLY A 285 -16.27 -4.97 -7.17
N ASP A 286 -16.37 -6.10 -6.47
CA ASP A 286 -16.46 -6.15 -5.01
C ASP A 286 -15.05 -6.05 -4.41
N GLY A 287 -14.54 -4.81 -4.35
CA GLY A 287 -13.18 -4.54 -3.92
C GLY A 287 -12.91 -4.93 -2.47
N LEU A 288 -13.92 -4.83 -1.59
CA LEU A 288 -13.78 -5.14 -0.17
C LEU A 288 -13.64 -6.65 0.05
N SER A 289 -14.51 -7.48 -0.51
CA SER A 289 -14.39 -8.93 -0.35
C SER A 289 -13.11 -9.47 -1.03
N VAL A 290 -12.67 -8.89 -2.14
CA VAL A 290 -11.36 -9.24 -2.74
C VAL A 290 -10.21 -8.85 -1.80
N ALA A 291 -10.27 -7.68 -1.16
CA ALA A 291 -9.28 -7.27 -0.17
C ALA A 291 -9.25 -8.24 1.03
N ALA A 292 -10.40 -8.70 1.53
CA ALA A 292 -10.50 -9.67 2.62
C ALA A 292 -9.84 -11.02 2.27
N GLU A 293 -10.07 -11.51 1.04
CA GLU A 293 -9.39 -12.71 0.53
C GLU A 293 -7.88 -12.49 0.36
N ASN A 294 -7.47 -11.31 -0.10
CA ASN A 294 -6.06 -10.93 -0.20
C ASN A 294 -5.38 -10.91 1.17
N ARG A 295 -6.04 -10.38 2.21
CA ARG A 295 -5.56 -10.45 3.60
C ARG A 295 -5.37 -11.90 4.02
N THR A 296 -6.38 -12.75 3.83
CA THR A 296 -6.31 -14.18 4.18
C THR A 296 -5.17 -14.88 3.45
N TYR A 297 -4.95 -14.56 2.18
CA TYR A 297 -3.82 -15.06 1.40
C TYR A 297 -2.47 -14.58 1.95
N LEU A 298 -2.32 -13.29 2.24
CA LEU A 298 -1.11 -12.70 2.84
C LEU A 298 -0.75 -13.36 4.17
N ARG A 299 -1.73 -13.60 5.06
CA ARG A 299 -1.50 -14.31 6.33
C ARG A 299 -0.86 -15.68 6.10
N LYS A 300 -1.32 -16.44 5.10
CA LYS A 300 -0.73 -17.74 4.71
C LYS A 300 0.69 -17.58 4.17
N LEU A 301 0.96 -16.53 3.38
CA LEU A 301 2.30 -16.26 2.86
C LEU A 301 3.27 -15.88 3.97
N LEU A 302 2.86 -15.00 4.88
CA LEU A 302 3.63 -14.57 6.04
C LEU A 302 3.95 -15.75 6.95
N ALA A 303 3.00 -16.64 7.26
CA ALA A 303 3.26 -17.82 8.08
C ALA A 303 4.36 -18.73 7.50
N VAL A 304 4.46 -18.81 6.17
CA VAL A 304 5.56 -19.50 5.50
C VAL A 304 6.85 -18.68 5.57
N ALA A 305 6.80 -17.39 5.27
CA ALA A 305 7.96 -16.50 5.20
C ALA A 305 8.64 -16.29 6.57
N THR A 306 7.88 -16.19 7.65
CA THR A 306 8.37 -16.09 9.04
C THR A 306 8.80 -17.44 9.63
N GLY A 307 8.63 -18.53 8.87
CA GLY A 307 8.99 -19.89 9.24
C GLY A 307 8.07 -20.56 10.26
N GLU A 308 6.91 -19.98 10.56
CA GLU A 308 5.92 -20.55 11.48
C GLU A 308 5.45 -21.93 11.02
N VAL A 309 5.13 -22.07 9.72
CA VAL A 309 4.71 -23.35 9.13
C VAL A 309 5.80 -24.42 9.30
N ALA A 310 7.06 -24.06 9.05
CA ALA A 310 8.18 -24.99 9.18
C ALA A 310 8.42 -25.40 10.65
N ARG A 311 8.27 -24.47 11.60
CA ARG A 311 8.36 -24.77 13.04
C ARG A 311 7.24 -25.69 13.49
N ALA A 312 6.00 -25.42 13.09
CA ALA A 312 4.85 -26.26 13.43
C ALA A 312 4.99 -27.70 12.89
N ALA A 313 5.42 -27.86 11.64
CA ALA A 313 5.64 -29.17 11.03
C ALA A 313 6.71 -30.00 11.77
N ARG A 314 7.81 -29.37 12.18
CA ARG A 314 8.88 -30.04 12.96
C ARG A 314 8.43 -30.41 14.36
N ALA A 315 7.67 -29.53 15.03
CA ALA A 315 7.11 -29.82 16.34
C ALA A 315 6.16 -31.03 16.31
N GLY A 316 5.25 -31.07 15.33
CA GLY A 316 4.33 -32.21 15.13
C GLY A 316 5.06 -33.53 14.87
N ALA A 317 6.12 -33.52 14.05
CA ALA A 317 6.95 -34.70 13.82
C ALA A 317 7.66 -35.19 15.10
N SER A 318 8.15 -34.27 15.93
CA SER A 318 8.76 -34.60 17.23
C SER A 318 7.76 -35.21 18.20
N THR A 319 6.54 -34.67 18.28
CA THR A 319 5.47 -35.22 19.13
C THR A 319 5.08 -36.62 18.66
N ALA A 320 4.92 -36.83 17.34
CA ALA A 320 4.61 -38.14 16.78
C ALA A 320 5.69 -39.20 17.08
N ALA A 321 6.97 -38.82 16.96
CA ALA A 321 8.09 -39.70 17.30
C ALA A 321 8.11 -40.06 18.81
N ALA A 322 7.83 -39.10 19.70
CA ALA A 322 7.77 -39.34 21.13
C ALA A 322 6.60 -40.27 21.51
N THR A 323 5.42 -40.10 20.90
CA THR A 323 4.27 -40.99 21.13
C THR A 323 4.53 -42.42 20.64
N ALA A 324 5.21 -42.59 19.50
CA ALA A 324 5.56 -43.91 18.97
C ALA A 324 6.56 -44.65 19.87
N ALA A 325 7.54 -43.93 20.44
CA ALA A 325 8.52 -44.49 21.38
C ALA A 325 7.94 -44.81 22.78
N GLY A 326 6.87 -44.11 23.18
CA GLY A 326 6.15 -44.37 24.44
C GLY A 326 5.17 -45.55 24.36
N ALA A 327 4.57 -45.79 23.19
CA ALA A 327 3.65 -46.92 22.96
C ALA A 327 4.35 -48.28 22.73
N SER A 328 5.68 -48.26 22.59
CA SER A 328 6.53 -49.45 22.39
C SER A 328 7.27 -49.89 23.67
N ARG A 329 6.88 -49.36 24.84
CA ARG A 329 7.31 -49.78 26.17
C ARG A 329 6.14 -50.34 26.95
#